data_AF-A0A5N6EUG0-F1
#
_entry.id   AF-A0A5N6EUG0-F1
#
_cell.length_a   1.000
_cell.length_b   1.000
_cell.length_c   1.000
_cell.angle_alpha   90.00
_cell.angle_beta   90.00
_cell.angle_gamma   90.00
#
_symmetry.space_group_name_H-M   'P 1'
#
loop_
_entity.id
_entity.type
_entity.pdbx_description
1 polymer ?
#
loop_
_entity_poly.entity_id
_entity_poly.type
_entity_poly.pdbx_seq_one_letter_code
_entity_poly.pdbx_strand_id
1 'polypeptide(L)'
;MAMSMRTTRHATKLAQSSRLLAQYTSRRSYATAEPDLKSALKSVIPAKRELFQQVKQQGDDVIGEVKVANVIGGMRGLKSMLWEGSVLDPDEGIRFHGKTIKDCQKELPKGTSGTEMLPEAMFWLLLTGQVPSTSQVRAFSRELAEKSHLPQHILDLIKSFPRNMHPMTQLSIAVAALNTESQFAKAYEKGLNKADYWEPTFDDSISLLAKIPRVAALVFRPDEIDTVGTQALDVSQDWSYNFAELLGKGGQQHQDFHDLLRLYLALHGDHEGGNVSAHATHLVGSALSDPFLSYSAGLLGLAGPLHGLAAQEVLRWILSMQEKIGTKFTDEDVRTYLWDTLKSGRVVPGYGHGVLRKPDPRFEALMDFAATRPDVLANPVFQLVKKNSEIAPGVLTEHGKTKNPHPNVDAASGVLFYHYGFQQPLYYTVTFGVSRALGPLVQLIWDRALGLPIERPKSINLLGLKK
;
A
#
# COMPACT_ATOMS: atom_id res chain seq x y z
N MET A 1 -55.56 -32.28 -96.24
CA MET A 1 -54.18 -31.99 -96.67
C MET A 1 -53.45 -31.39 -95.46
N ALA A 2 -52.78 -32.19 -94.66
CA ALA A 2 -51.42 -32.74 -94.86
C ALA A 2 -50.36 -31.65 -94.59
N MET A 3 -49.77 -31.61 -93.38
CA MET A 3 -48.62 -32.39 -92.89
C MET A 3 -47.28 -31.68 -93.17
N SER A 4 -46.35 -31.94 -92.23
CA SER A 4 -44.89 -32.01 -92.42
C SER A 4 -44.12 -30.79 -91.88
N MET A 5 -43.43 -30.87 -90.73
CA MET A 5 -42.27 -31.70 -90.33
C MET A 5 -40.90 -31.10 -90.72
N ARG A 6 -39.99 -31.18 -89.74
CA ARG A 6 -38.53 -31.44 -89.82
C ARG A 6 -37.66 -30.27 -90.34
N THR A 7 -36.39 -30.06 -89.95
CA THR A 7 -35.47 -30.65 -88.96
C THR A 7 -34.16 -29.82 -88.97
N THR A 8 -33.51 -29.75 -87.80
CA THR A 8 -32.07 -29.91 -87.52
C THR A 8 -31.00 -28.85 -87.82
N ARG A 9 -30.33 -28.50 -86.70
CA ARG A 9 -28.90 -28.64 -86.35
C ARG A 9 -27.90 -27.47 -86.54
N HIS A 10 -27.17 -27.32 -85.43
CA HIS A 10 -25.82 -26.78 -85.22
C HIS A 10 -25.67 -25.26 -85.25
N ALA A 11 -24.84 -24.61 -84.45
CA ALA A 11 -24.11 -24.86 -83.20
C ALA A 11 -23.36 -23.53 -82.96
N THR A 12 -23.18 -23.07 -81.71
CA THR A 12 -21.86 -22.71 -81.13
C THR A 12 -21.93 -21.76 -79.92
N LYS A 13 -21.07 -22.10 -78.95
CA LYS A 13 -20.36 -21.26 -77.96
C LYS A 13 -21.13 -20.72 -76.74
N LEU A 14 -21.08 -21.57 -75.70
CA LEU A 14 -21.09 -21.23 -74.28
C LEU A 14 -19.96 -20.26 -73.93
N ALA A 15 -20.30 -19.15 -73.26
CA ALA A 15 -19.38 -18.36 -72.46
C ALA A 15 -19.43 -18.87 -71.01
N GLN A 16 -18.29 -19.34 -70.50
CA GLN A 16 -18.08 -19.65 -69.08
C GLN A 16 -17.82 -18.35 -68.32
N SER A 17 -18.74 -17.95 -67.44
CA SER A 17 -18.49 -16.96 -66.39
C SER A 17 -17.96 -17.68 -65.14
N SER A 18 -16.71 -17.42 -64.78
CA SER A 18 -16.08 -17.87 -63.54
C SER A 18 -16.73 -17.21 -62.32
N ARG A 19 -17.39 -18.01 -61.47
CA ARG A 19 -17.78 -17.62 -60.11
C ARG A 19 -16.61 -17.88 -59.16
N LEU A 20 -15.94 -16.81 -58.72
CA LEU A 20 -15.01 -16.86 -57.60
C LEU A 20 -15.83 -17.02 -56.30
N LEU A 21 -15.68 -18.19 -55.65
CA LEU A 21 -16.15 -18.44 -54.30
C LEU A 21 -15.29 -17.65 -53.32
N ALA A 22 -15.84 -16.59 -52.74
CA ALA A 22 -15.24 -15.92 -51.60
C ALA A 22 -15.33 -16.85 -50.38
N GLN A 23 -14.18 -17.42 -49.98
CA GLN A 23 -14.05 -18.11 -48.71
C GLN A 23 -14.16 -17.09 -47.58
N TYR A 24 -15.31 -17.10 -46.89
CA TYR A 24 -15.45 -16.45 -45.58
C TYR A 24 -14.53 -17.17 -44.59
N THR A 25 -13.35 -16.60 -44.38
CA THR A 25 -12.50 -16.94 -43.24
C THR A 25 -13.16 -16.35 -42.00
N SER A 26 -13.91 -17.18 -41.27
CA SER A 26 -14.32 -16.86 -39.90
C SER A 26 -13.06 -16.75 -39.04
N ARG A 27 -12.61 -15.52 -38.78
CA ARG A 27 -11.63 -15.26 -37.72
C ARG A 27 -12.32 -15.63 -36.40
N ARG A 28 -12.03 -16.82 -35.88
CA ARG A 28 -12.22 -17.13 -34.47
C ARG A 28 -11.30 -16.20 -33.67
N SER A 29 -11.84 -15.14 -33.11
CA SER A 29 -11.21 -14.39 -32.03
C SER A 29 -11.21 -15.29 -30.79
N TYR A 30 -10.05 -15.84 -30.43
CA TYR A 30 -9.89 -16.49 -29.15
C TYR A 30 -10.03 -15.42 -28.04
N ALA A 31 -10.97 -15.62 -27.12
CA ALA A 31 -11.09 -14.82 -25.90
C ALA A 31 -9.95 -15.21 -24.94
N THR A 32 -8.75 -14.66 -25.16
CA THR A 32 -7.52 -14.99 -24.41
C THR A 32 -6.99 -13.82 -23.58
N ALA A 33 -7.80 -12.80 -23.29
CA ALA A 33 -7.38 -11.74 -22.39
C ALA A 33 -7.38 -12.26 -20.94
N GLU A 34 -6.25 -12.11 -20.25
CA GLU A 34 -6.17 -12.39 -18.81
C GLU A 34 -7.18 -11.53 -18.02
N PRO A 35 -7.73 -12.02 -16.91
CA PRO A 35 -8.69 -11.26 -16.12
C PRO A 35 -8.01 -10.03 -15.51
N ASP A 36 -8.70 -8.88 -15.59
CA ASP A 36 -8.34 -7.67 -14.85
C ASP A 36 -8.55 -7.85 -13.32
N LEU A 37 -8.12 -6.87 -12.53
CA LEU A 37 -8.14 -6.97 -11.08
C LEU A 37 -9.56 -7.11 -10.52
N LYS A 38 -10.54 -6.38 -11.07
CA LYS A 38 -11.94 -6.46 -10.64
C LYS A 38 -12.53 -7.85 -10.93
N SER A 39 -12.23 -8.42 -12.09
CA SER A 39 -12.65 -9.78 -12.48
C SER A 39 -11.98 -10.84 -11.59
N ALA A 40 -10.68 -10.68 -11.30
CA ALA A 40 -9.95 -11.56 -10.39
C ALA A 40 -10.56 -11.52 -8.97
N LEU A 41 -10.84 -10.34 -8.42
CA LEU A 41 -11.55 -10.18 -7.16
C LEU A 41 -12.94 -10.84 -7.19
N LYS A 42 -13.74 -10.57 -8.23
CA LYS A 42 -15.09 -11.14 -8.38
C LYS A 42 -15.08 -12.66 -8.35
N SER A 43 -14.03 -13.29 -8.87
CA SER A 43 -13.86 -14.75 -8.87
C SER A 43 -13.62 -15.35 -7.48
N VAL A 44 -13.00 -14.61 -6.55
CA VAL A 44 -12.65 -15.09 -5.21
C VAL A 44 -13.66 -14.70 -4.12
N ILE A 45 -14.54 -13.72 -4.37
CA ILE A 45 -15.59 -13.30 -3.42
C ILE A 45 -16.49 -14.46 -2.96
N PRO A 46 -17.01 -15.36 -3.84
CA PRO A 46 -17.90 -16.45 -3.41
C PRO A 46 -17.27 -17.38 -2.38
N ALA A 47 -16.02 -17.82 -2.60
CA ALA A 47 -15.31 -18.71 -1.69
C ALA A 47 -15.05 -18.02 -0.33
N LYS A 48 -14.73 -16.72 -0.33
CA LYS A 48 -14.55 -15.97 0.92
C LYS A 48 -15.87 -15.78 1.67
N ARG A 49 -16.98 -15.54 0.96
CA ARG A 49 -18.32 -15.48 1.57
C ARG A 49 -18.71 -16.83 2.18
N GLU A 50 -18.41 -17.93 1.52
CA GLU A 50 -18.63 -19.28 2.05
C GLU A 50 -17.84 -19.51 3.33
N LEU A 51 -16.54 -19.20 3.33
CA LEU A 51 -15.70 -19.26 4.53
C LEU A 51 -16.26 -18.38 5.66
N PHE A 52 -16.69 -17.16 5.35
CA PHE A 52 -17.30 -16.26 6.34
C PHE A 52 -18.59 -16.84 6.94
N GLN A 53 -19.43 -17.53 6.15
CA GLN A 53 -20.62 -18.22 6.67
C GLN A 53 -20.25 -19.41 7.57
N GLN A 54 -19.20 -20.17 7.23
CA GLN A 54 -18.71 -21.27 8.06
C GLN A 54 -18.20 -20.75 9.41
N VAL A 55 -17.38 -19.68 9.41
CA VAL A 55 -16.90 -19.04 10.65
C VAL A 55 -18.07 -18.49 11.47
N LYS A 56 -19.10 -17.94 10.83
CA LYS A 56 -20.29 -17.44 11.53
C LYS A 56 -21.06 -18.53 12.27
N GLN A 57 -21.00 -19.78 11.83
CA GLN A 57 -21.60 -20.92 12.56
C GLN A 57 -20.89 -21.20 13.88
N GLN A 58 -19.64 -20.77 14.03
CA GLN A 58 -18.85 -20.81 15.26
C GLN A 58 -19.00 -19.52 16.09
N GLY A 59 -20.06 -18.73 15.87
CA GLY A 59 -20.23 -17.41 16.46
C GLY A 59 -20.27 -17.36 17.99
N ASP A 60 -20.54 -18.50 18.63
CA ASP A 60 -20.59 -18.64 20.10
C ASP A 60 -19.28 -19.20 20.70
N ASP A 61 -18.27 -19.52 19.87
CA ASP A 61 -17.00 -20.06 20.35
C ASP A 61 -16.18 -18.99 21.10
N VAL A 62 -15.64 -19.39 22.26
CA VAL A 62 -14.79 -18.51 23.09
C VAL A 62 -13.37 -18.47 22.52
N ILE A 63 -12.95 -17.31 22.00
CA ILE A 63 -11.62 -17.11 21.39
C ILE A 63 -10.62 -16.35 22.29
N GLY A 64 -11.04 -15.92 23.49
CA GLY A 64 -10.20 -15.20 24.44
C GLY A 64 -10.98 -14.61 25.60
N GLU A 65 -10.26 -13.94 26.51
CA GLU A 65 -10.82 -13.28 27.70
C GLU A 65 -10.66 -11.75 27.60
N VAL A 66 -11.64 -11.00 28.08
CA VAL A 66 -11.51 -9.55 28.29
C VAL A 66 -11.10 -9.29 29.74
N LYS A 67 -9.95 -8.66 29.95
CA LYS A 67 -9.42 -8.27 31.26
C LYS A 67 -9.50 -6.76 31.43
N VAL A 68 -9.50 -6.29 32.68
CA VAL A 68 -9.39 -4.85 33.03
C VAL A 68 -8.21 -4.20 32.31
N ALA A 69 -7.08 -4.90 32.21
CA ALA A 69 -5.88 -4.45 31.50
C ALA A 69 -6.12 -4.14 30.01
N ASN A 70 -7.01 -4.89 29.34
CA ASN A 70 -7.36 -4.60 27.94
C ASN A 70 -8.18 -3.31 27.85
N VAL A 71 -9.12 -3.10 28.77
CA VAL A 71 -10.00 -1.91 28.78
C VAL A 71 -9.21 -0.63 29.04
N ILE A 72 -8.35 -0.60 30.05
CA ILE A 72 -7.56 0.60 30.40
C ILE A 72 -6.32 0.76 29.51
N GLY A 73 -5.88 -0.32 28.86
CA GLY A 73 -4.64 -0.38 28.08
C GLY A 73 -4.83 -0.20 26.57
N GLY A 74 -6.00 0.28 26.12
CA GLY A 74 -6.28 0.51 24.70
C GLY A 74 -6.37 -0.76 23.88
N MET A 75 -7.12 -1.76 24.36
CA MET A 75 -7.35 -3.07 23.70
C MET A 75 -6.08 -3.89 23.43
N ARG A 76 -4.96 -3.57 24.08
CA ARG A 76 -3.69 -4.27 23.90
C ARG A 76 -3.85 -5.78 24.14
N GLY A 77 -3.47 -6.57 23.15
CA GLY A 77 -3.53 -8.04 23.19
C GLY A 77 -4.93 -8.63 23.00
N LEU A 78 -5.96 -7.82 22.76
CA LEU A 78 -7.31 -8.28 22.49
C LEU A 78 -7.48 -8.58 20.99
N LYS A 79 -7.87 -9.81 20.65
CA LYS A 79 -8.25 -10.19 19.28
C LYS A 79 -9.71 -9.79 19.06
N SER A 80 -9.95 -8.61 18.51
CA SER A 80 -11.31 -8.02 18.41
C SER A 80 -11.66 -7.38 17.07
N MET A 81 -10.89 -7.65 16.01
CA MET A 81 -11.20 -7.20 14.65
C MET A 81 -10.75 -8.22 13.62
N LEU A 82 -11.39 -8.19 12.44
CA LEU A 82 -11.03 -9.03 11.30
C LEU A 82 -10.09 -8.26 10.36
N TRP A 83 -9.07 -8.94 9.86
CA TRP A 83 -8.18 -8.43 8.82
C TRP A 83 -7.68 -9.60 7.98
N GLU A 84 -7.88 -9.56 6.67
CA GLU A 84 -7.69 -10.72 5.79
C GLU A 84 -6.31 -10.75 5.12
N GLY A 85 -5.85 -9.60 4.64
CA GLY A 85 -4.72 -9.53 3.70
C GLY A 85 -3.35 -9.79 4.33
N SER A 86 -3.21 -9.56 5.63
CA SER A 86 -1.96 -9.75 6.35
C SER A 86 -2.14 -10.18 7.80
N VAL A 87 -1.21 -11.01 8.28
CA VAL A 87 -1.16 -11.52 9.65
C VAL A 87 0.29 -11.52 10.13
N LEU A 88 0.50 -11.06 11.36
CA LEU A 88 1.80 -10.97 12.00
C LEU A 88 2.12 -12.27 12.73
N ASP A 89 3.09 -13.01 12.21
CA ASP A 89 3.69 -14.14 12.91
C ASP A 89 4.74 -13.62 13.91
N PRO A 90 4.68 -13.98 15.22
CA PRO A 90 5.64 -13.51 16.21
C PRO A 90 7.11 -13.86 15.93
N ASP A 91 7.35 -14.94 15.18
CA ASP A 91 8.68 -15.51 14.93
C ASP A 91 9.19 -15.25 13.51
N GLU A 92 8.28 -15.05 12.55
CA GLU A 92 8.58 -14.90 11.12
C GLU A 92 8.20 -13.53 10.54
N GLY A 93 7.56 -12.65 11.31
CA GLY A 93 7.19 -11.33 10.84
C GLY A 93 5.84 -11.27 10.15
N ILE A 94 5.59 -10.16 9.46
CA ILE A 94 4.36 -9.95 8.71
C ILE A 94 4.31 -10.92 7.52
N ARG A 95 3.15 -11.52 7.30
CA ARG A 95 2.86 -12.37 6.13
C ARG A 95 1.69 -11.85 5.35
N PHE A 96 1.75 -11.96 4.03
CA PHE A 96 0.69 -11.56 3.11
C PHE A 96 0.05 -12.80 2.48
N HIS A 97 -1.17 -13.14 2.89
CA HIS A 97 -1.79 -14.45 2.56
C HIS A 97 -0.86 -15.65 2.85
N GLY A 98 -0.15 -15.59 3.98
CA GLY A 98 0.80 -16.64 4.40
C GLY A 98 2.20 -16.55 3.78
N LYS A 99 2.43 -15.67 2.80
CA LYS A 99 3.73 -15.45 2.16
C LYS A 99 4.61 -14.52 2.99
N THR A 100 5.88 -14.86 3.15
CA THR A 100 6.88 -13.99 3.78
C THR A 100 7.29 -12.85 2.85
N ILE A 101 7.99 -11.85 3.38
CA ILE A 101 8.59 -10.78 2.55
C ILE A 101 9.52 -11.36 1.46
N LYS A 102 10.31 -12.39 1.79
CA LYS A 102 11.25 -13.04 0.86
C LYS A 102 10.51 -13.79 -0.24
N ASP A 103 9.38 -14.45 0.08
CA ASP A 103 8.52 -15.07 -0.92
C ASP A 103 7.96 -14.00 -1.88
N CYS A 104 7.48 -12.88 -1.34
CA CYS A 104 6.97 -11.76 -2.14
C CYS A 104 8.05 -11.16 -3.05
N GLN A 105 9.28 -10.93 -2.55
CA GLN A 105 10.39 -10.41 -3.37
C GLN A 105 10.76 -11.35 -4.54
N LYS A 106 10.59 -12.66 -4.34
CA LYS A 106 10.87 -13.70 -5.34
C LYS A 106 9.75 -13.86 -6.36
N GLU A 107 8.49 -13.83 -5.92
CA GLU A 107 7.33 -14.21 -6.72
C GLU A 107 6.61 -13.04 -7.38
N LEU A 108 6.59 -11.86 -6.74
CA LEU A 108 5.84 -10.72 -7.27
C LEU A 108 6.55 -10.10 -8.49
N PRO A 109 5.79 -9.75 -9.55
CA PRO A 109 6.33 -9.04 -10.70
C PRO A 109 7.09 -7.76 -10.33
N LYS A 110 8.13 -7.49 -11.11
CA LYS A 110 9.02 -6.33 -10.99
C LYS A 110 8.69 -5.26 -12.04
N GLY A 111 9.34 -4.11 -11.94
CA GLY A 111 9.27 -3.05 -12.96
C GLY A 111 9.75 -3.50 -14.35
N THR A 112 9.57 -2.65 -15.37
CA THR A 112 10.21 -2.86 -16.68
C THR A 112 11.73 -2.75 -16.58
N SER A 113 12.20 -2.00 -15.59
CA SER A 113 13.56 -1.92 -15.08
C SER A 113 13.58 -2.24 -13.58
N GLY A 114 14.76 -2.56 -13.05
CA GLY A 114 14.99 -2.72 -11.61
C GLY A 114 14.73 -4.12 -11.05
N THR A 115 15.05 -4.29 -9.77
CA THR A 115 15.10 -5.60 -9.08
C THR A 115 14.02 -5.77 -8.02
N GLU A 116 13.27 -4.75 -7.68
CA GLU A 116 12.33 -4.81 -6.55
C GLU A 116 10.90 -5.14 -6.98
N MET A 117 10.17 -5.78 -6.07
CA MET A 117 8.75 -6.10 -6.27
C MET A 117 7.91 -4.83 -6.40
N LEU A 118 6.89 -4.86 -7.26
CA LEU A 118 6.00 -3.71 -7.46
C LEU A 118 4.90 -3.63 -6.38
N PRO A 119 4.59 -2.43 -5.84
CA PRO A 119 3.47 -2.25 -4.92
C PRO A 119 2.11 -2.56 -5.55
N GLU A 120 1.94 -2.40 -6.86
CA GLU A 120 0.73 -2.83 -7.58
C GLU A 120 0.54 -4.35 -7.52
N ALA A 121 1.64 -5.10 -7.62
CA ALA A 121 1.62 -6.55 -7.47
C ALA A 121 1.31 -6.96 -6.02
N MET A 122 1.82 -6.20 -5.04
CA MET A 122 1.47 -6.38 -3.64
C MET A 122 -0.03 -6.11 -3.41
N PHE A 123 -0.59 -5.05 -3.97
CA PHE A 123 -2.03 -4.76 -3.88
C PHE A 123 -2.87 -5.89 -4.47
N TRP A 124 -2.47 -6.42 -5.64
CA TRP A 124 -3.14 -7.56 -6.26
C TRP A 124 -3.12 -8.79 -5.34
N LEU A 125 -1.95 -9.12 -4.77
CA LEU A 125 -1.81 -10.22 -3.82
C LEU A 125 -2.70 -10.00 -2.60
N LEU A 126 -2.64 -8.83 -1.97
CA LEU A 126 -3.45 -8.50 -0.79
C LEU A 126 -4.95 -8.64 -1.10
N LEU A 127 -5.40 -8.17 -2.27
CA LEU A 127 -6.82 -8.18 -2.63
C LEU A 127 -7.33 -9.57 -3.00
N THR A 128 -6.54 -10.35 -3.74
CA THR A 128 -7.01 -11.60 -4.36
C THR A 128 -6.51 -12.87 -3.69
N GLY A 129 -5.45 -12.77 -2.88
CA GLY A 129 -4.69 -13.92 -2.38
C GLY A 129 -3.84 -14.63 -3.44
N GLN A 130 -3.75 -14.07 -4.65
CA GLN A 130 -3.08 -14.67 -5.81
C GLN A 130 -1.93 -13.80 -6.29
N VAL A 131 -0.84 -14.43 -6.74
CA VAL A 131 0.28 -13.72 -7.38
C VAL A 131 -0.14 -13.38 -8.82
N PRO A 132 -0.15 -12.09 -9.22
CA PRO A 132 -0.50 -11.72 -10.58
C PRO A 132 0.60 -12.09 -11.58
N SER A 133 0.21 -12.29 -12.84
CA SER A 133 1.15 -12.32 -13.95
C SER A 133 1.77 -10.94 -14.19
N THR A 134 2.91 -10.89 -14.89
CA THR A 134 3.50 -9.60 -15.29
C THR A 134 2.56 -8.80 -16.18
N SER A 135 1.81 -9.43 -17.09
CA SER A 135 0.84 -8.75 -17.97
C SER A 135 -0.33 -8.15 -17.18
N GLN A 136 -0.85 -8.86 -16.19
CA GLN A 136 -1.86 -8.33 -15.26
C GLN A 136 -1.36 -7.08 -14.52
N VAL A 137 -0.14 -7.13 -13.98
CA VAL A 137 0.44 -5.97 -13.30
C VAL A 137 0.64 -4.80 -14.26
N ARG A 138 1.11 -5.03 -15.50
CA ARG A 138 1.28 -3.94 -16.49
C ARG A 138 -0.04 -3.28 -16.88
N ALA A 139 -1.10 -4.08 -17.04
CA ALA A 139 -2.43 -3.55 -17.30
C ALA A 139 -2.94 -2.70 -16.12
N PHE A 140 -2.71 -3.17 -14.88
CA PHE A 140 -3.11 -2.44 -13.69
C PHE A 140 -2.28 -1.16 -13.47
N SER A 141 -0.96 -1.18 -13.69
CA SER A 141 -0.12 0.04 -13.64
C SER A 141 -0.59 1.10 -14.63
N ARG A 142 -1.00 0.69 -15.85
CA ARG A 142 -1.59 1.59 -16.85
C ARG A 142 -2.90 2.22 -16.34
N GLU A 143 -3.80 1.41 -15.78
CA GLU A 143 -5.06 1.91 -15.21
C GLU A 143 -4.81 2.97 -14.12
N LEU A 144 -3.83 2.74 -13.25
CA LEU A 144 -3.45 3.71 -12.22
C LEU A 144 -2.90 5.01 -12.81
N ALA A 145 -2.07 4.94 -13.85
CA ALA A 145 -1.55 6.13 -14.53
C ALA A 145 -2.68 6.94 -15.19
N GLU A 146 -3.61 6.28 -15.88
CA GLU A 146 -4.76 6.89 -16.57
C GLU A 146 -5.73 7.58 -15.59
N LYS A 147 -5.91 7.03 -14.37
CA LYS A 147 -6.81 7.59 -13.33
C LYS A 147 -6.15 8.64 -12.43
N SER A 148 -4.89 9.01 -12.68
CA SER A 148 -4.08 9.84 -11.78
C SER A 148 -4.38 11.34 -11.76
N HIS A 149 -5.21 11.82 -12.71
CA HIS A 149 -5.55 13.24 -12.81
C HIS A 149 -6.41 13.70 -11.62
N LEU A 150 -6.20 14.95 -11.19
CA LEU A 150 -6.92 15.58 -10.09
C LEU A 150 -7.92 16.61 -10.62
N PRO A 151 -9.11 16.72 -10.02
CA PRO A 151 -10.02 17.83 -10.26
C PRO A 151 -9.39 19.18 -9.89
N GLN A 152 -9.77 20.26 -10.60
CA GLN A 152 -9.21 21.60 -10.38
C GLN A 152 -9.36 22.09 -8.93
N HIS A 153 -10.51 21.84 -8.30
CA HIS A 153 -10.76 22.29 -6.93
C HIS A 153 -9.80 21.67 -5.90
N ILE A 154 -9.19 20.51 -6.20
CA ILE A 154 -8.16 19.91 -5.34
C ILE A 154 -6.85 20.70 -5.45
N LEU A 155 -6.49 21.14 -6.65
CA LEU A 155 -5.31 21.99 -6.86
C LEU A 155 -5.50 23.33 -6.15
N ASP A 156 -6.68 23.94 -6.29
CA ASP A 156 -7.02 25.21 -5.64
C ASP A 156 -7.02 25.08 -4.11
N LEU A 157 -7.53 23.97 -3.58
CA LEU A 157 -7.47 23.65 -2.16
C LEU A 157 -6.02 23.57 -1.67
N ILE A 158 -5.15 22.84 -2.37
CA ILE A 158 -3.74 22.70 -1.95
C ILE A 158 -3.00 24.04 -2.01
N LYS A 159 -3.28 24.89 -3.02
CA LYS A 159 -2.73 26.26 -3.08
C LYS A 159 -3.14 27.13 -1.88
N SER A 160 -4.29 26.85 -1.27
CA SER A 160 -4.76 27.60 -0.10
C SER A 160 -4.03 27.24 1.19
N PHE A 161 -3.27 26.14 1.22
CA PHE A 161 -2.58 25.70 2.43
C PHE A 161 -1.44 26.67 2.79
N PRO A 162 -1.36 27.13 4.06
CA PRO A 162 -0.24 27.94 4.50
C PRO A 162 1.02 27.07 4.59
N ARG A 163 2.20 27.68 4.36
CA ARG A 163 3.48 26.96 4.31
C ARG A 163 3.87 26.27 5.62
N ASN A 164 3.30 26.70 6.75
CA ASN A 164 3.52 26.09 8.06
C ASN A 164 2.54 24.95 8.38
N MET A 165 1.59 24.62 7.49
CA MET A 165 0.72 23.46 7.68
C MET A 165 1.53 22.17 7.55
N HIS A 166 1.41 21.28 8.53
CA HIS A 166 2.14 20.01 8.52
C HIS A 166 1.81 19.16 7.28
N PRO A 167 2.78 18.53 6.61
CA PRO A 167 2.56 17.76 5.37
C PRO A 167 1.46 16.69 5.48
N MET A 168 1.40 15.96 6.60
CA MET A 168 0.33 14.97 6.83
C MET A 168 -1.06 15.59 6.98
N THR A 169 -1.17 16.82 7.49
CA THR A 169 -2.45 17.54 7.56
C THR A 169 -2.91 17.90 6.15
N GLN A 170 -2.00 18.40 5.30
CA GLN A 170 -2.28 18.71 3.90
C GLN A 170 -2.75 17.47 3.13
N LEU A 171 -2.02 16.35 3.27
CA LEU A 171 -2.36 15.09 2.62
C LEU A 171 -3.74 14.58 3.07
N SER A 172 -4.03 14.58 4.38
CA SER A 172 -5.31 14.12 4.91
C SER A 172 -6.47 14.95 4.36
N ILE A 173 -6.36 16.28 4.41
CA ILE A 173 -7.40 17.20 3.91
C ILE A 173 -7.64 17.00 2.42
N ALA A 174 -6.58 16.94 1.61
CA ALA A 174 -6.72 16.77 0.17
C ALA A 174 -7.33 15.40 -0.22
N VAL A 175 -6.99 14.34 0.52
CA VAL A 175 -7.61 13.01 0.33
C VAL A 175 -9.09 13.03 0.71
N ALA A 176 -9.48 13.67 1.84
CA ALA A 176 -10.89 13.84 2.18
C ALA A 176 -11.64 14.65 1.11
N ALA A 177 -11.03 15.71 0.56
CA ALA A 177 -11.67 16.54 -0.46
C ALA A 177 -11.92 15.79 -1.79
N LEU A 178 -11.22 14.68 -2.06
CA LEU A 178 -11.48 13.82 -3.22
C LEU A 178 -12.78 13.02 -3.12
N ASN A 179 -13.47 13.02 -1.97
CA ASN A 179 -14.81 12.42 -1.82
C ASN A 179 -15.83 13.00 -2.82
N THR A 180 -15.63 14.20 -3.36
CA THR A 180 -16.47 14.75 -4.44
C THR A 180 -16.56 13.81 -5.65
N GLU A 181 -15.55 12.98 -5.85
CA GLU A 181 -15.44 12.02 -6.94
C GLU A 181 -16.01 10.64 -6.58
N SER A 182 -16.41 10.42 -5.32
CA SER A 182 -16.84 9.10 -4.82
C SER A 182 -18.04 8.55 -5.56
N GLN A 183 -17.86 7.38 -6.16
CA GLN A 183 -18.92 6.57 -6.75
C GLN A 183 -19.73 5.85 -5.67
N PHE A 184 -19.09 5.41 -4.59
CA PHE A 184 -19.78 4.75 -3.48
C PHE A 184 -20.80 5.69 -2.82
N ALA A 185 -20.40 6.91 -2.48
CA ALA A 185 -21.30 7.89 -1.86
C ALA A 185 -22.51 8.18 -2.75
N LYS A 186 -22.28 8.45 -4.05
CA LYS A 186 -23.33 8.74 -5.04
C LYS A 186 -24.25 7.54 -5.28
N ALA A 187 -23.71 6.33 -5.34
CA ALA A 187 -24.50 5.11 -5.56
C ALA A 187 -25.33 4.75 -4.32
N TYR A 188 -24.75 4.88 -3.12
CA TYR A 188 -25.44 4.63 -1.85
C TYR A 188 -26.64 5.57 -1.68
N GLU A 189 -26.47 6.87 -1.94
CA GLU A 189 -27.55 7.87 -1.87
C GLU A 189 -28.73 7.53 -2.80
N LYS A 190 -28.45 6.99 -3.98
CA LYS A 190 -29.46 6.57 -4.97
C LYS A 190 -30.17 5.25 -4.62
N GLY A 191 -29.70 4.54 -3.59
CA GLY A 191 -30.16 3.20 -3.23
C GLY A 191 -29.37 2.11 -3.95
N LEU A 192 -28.38 1.56 -3.24
CA LEU A 192 -27.55 0.45 -3.71
C LEU A 192 -27.85 -0.81 -2.89
N ASN A 193 -27.83 -1.99 -3.52
CA ASN A 193 -27.97 -3.24 -2.78
C ASN A 193 -26.69 -3.53 -1.97
N LYS A 194 -26.85 -3.96 -0.72
CA LYS A 194 -25.74 -4.34 0.16
C LYS A 194 -24.78 -5.36 -0.48
N ALA A 195 -25.29 -6.28 -1.29
CA ALA A 195 -24.48 -7.29 -1.98
C ALA A 195 -23.47 -6.68 -2.98
N ASP A 196 -23.76 -5.48 -3.47
CA ASP A 196 -23.03 -4.78 -4.53
C ASP A 196 -22.19 -3.61 -4.00
N TYR A 197 -22.19 -3.35 -2.68
CA TYR A 197 -21.40 -2.26 -2.05
C TYR A 197 -19.91 -2.31 -2.40
N TRP A 198 -19.36 -3.52 -2.61
CA TRP A 198 -17.95 -3.71 -2.89
C TRP A 198 -17.51 -3.16 -4.26
N GLU A 199 -18.40 -3.12 -5.27
CA GLU A 199 -18.02 -2.69 -6.62
C GLU A 199 -17.66 -1.18 -6.67
N PRO A 200 -18.51 -0.24 -6.22
CA PRO A 200 -18.13 1.16 -6.18
C PRO A 200 -17.08 1.47 -5.10
N THR A 201 -16.99 0.66 -4.04
CA THR A 201 -15.88 0.76 -3.08
C THR A 201 -14.54 0.40 -3.73
N PHE A 202 -14.51 -0.64 -4.58
CA PHE A 202 -13.34 -0.97 -5.39
C PHE A 202 -12.99 0.19 -6.32
N ASP A 203 -13.96 0.75 -7.05
CA ASP A 203 -13.70 1.84 -8.00
C ASP A 203 -13.11 3.09 -7.31
N ASP A 204 -13.65 3.46 -6.16
CA ASP A 204 -13.13 4.57 -5.35
C ASP A 204 -11.74 4.28 -4.78
N SER A 205 -11.47 3.05 -4.32
CA SER A 205 -10.14 2.62 -3.86
C SER A 205 -9.08 2.71 -4.96
N ILE A 206 -9.38 2.24 -6.18
CA ILE A 206 -8.45 2.36 -7.32
C ILE A 206 -8.27 3.82 -7.73
N SER A 207 -9.34 4.61 -7.73
CA SER A 207 -9.28 6.05 -8.00
C SER A 207 -8.39 6.78 -6.99
N LEU A 208 -8.50 6.45 -5.70
CA LEU A 208 -7.66 7.02 -4.65
C LEU A 208 -6.20 6.60 -4.81
N LEU A 209 -5.92 5.32 -5.03
CA LEU A 209 -4.54 4.82 -5.27
C LEU A 209 -3.89 5.52 -6.46
N ALA A 210 -4.62 5.73 -7.54
CA ALA A 210 -4.12 6.44 -8.72
C ALA A 210 -3.76 7.92 -8.41
N LYS A 211 -4.54 8.58 -7.55
CA LYS A 211 -4.43 10.03 -7.26
C LYS A 211 -3.48 10.36 -6.12
N ILE A 212 -3.35 9.49 -5.12
CA ILE A 212 -2.61 9.80 -3.90
C ILE A 212 -1.11 10.11 -4.11
N PRO A 213 -0.37 9.52 -5.08
CA PRO A 213 1.01 9.95 -5.36
C PRO A 213 1.10 11.39 -5.85
N ARG A 214 0.15 11.83 -6.67
CA ARG A 214 0.10 13.21 -7.16
C ARG A 214 -0.23 14.16 -6.03
N VAL A 215 -1.23 13.85 -5.20
CA VAL A 215 -1.53 14.66 -4.00
C VAL A 215 -0.31 14.74 -3.10
N ALA A 216 0.38 13.63 -2.84
CA ALA A 216 1.61 13.62 -2.08
C ALA A 216 2.68 14.52 -2.73
N ALA A 217 2.96 14.37 -4.02
CA ALA A 217 3.95 15.19 -4.72
C ALA A 217 3.63 16.69 -4.67
N LEU A 218 2.35 17.08 -4.72
CA LEU A 218 1.92 18.47 -4.53
C LEU A 218 2.23 19.00 -3.13
N VAL A 219 2.09 18.16 -2.09
CA VAL A 219 2.53 18.50 -0.73
C VAL A 219 4.05 18.69 -0.66
N PHE A 220 4.83 17.84 -1.34
CA PHE A 220 6.29 17.98 -1.43
C PHE A 220 6.75 19.20 -2.23
N ARG A 221 5.97 19.64 -3.24
CA ARG A 221 6.33 20.69 -4.20
C ARG A 221 5.30 21.83 -4.20
N PRO A 222 5.14 22.55 -3.08
CA PRO A 222 4.10 23.57 -2.90
C PRO A 222 4.24 24.80 -3.82
N ASP A 223 5.39 25.00 -4.45
CA ASP A 223 5.64 26.07 -5.42
C ASP A 223 5.29 25.68 -6.87
N GLU A 224 5.02 24.40 -7.12
CA GLU A 224 4.89 23.84 -8.48
C GLU A 224 3.53 23.16 -8.69
N ILE A 225 2.50 23.61 -7.95
CA ILE A 225 1.17 22.96 -7.91
C ILE A 225 0.54 22.85 -9.30
N ASP A 226 0.62 23.89 -10.12
CA ASP A 226 0.04 23.86 -11.46
C ASP A 226 0.76 22.87 -12.38
N THR A 227 2.09 22.91 -12.41
CA THR A 227 2.90 22.01 -13.25
C THR A 227 2.75 20.55 -12.82
N VAL A 228 2.95 20.25 -11.53
CA VAL A 228 2.86 18.89 -10.98
C VAL A 228 1.42 18.39 -10.98
N GLY A 229 0.43 19.27 -10.80
CA GLY A 229 -0.99 18.93 -10.76
C GLY A 229 -1.54 18.46 -12.11
N THR A 230 -0.99 18.97 -13.21
CA THR A 230 -1.49 18.67 -14.57
C THR A 230 -0.51 17.86 -15.43
N GLN A 231 0.71 17.59 -14.96
CA GLN A 231 1.70 16.79 -15.70
C GLN A 231 1.13 15.42 -16.10
N ALA A 232 1.23 15.07 -17.38
CA ALA A 232 0.90 13.74 -17.88
C ALA A 232 1.90 12.70 -17.34
N LEU A 233 1.40 11.55 -16.91
CA LEU A 233 2.23 10.42 -16.47
C LEU A 233 2.53 9.49 -17.65
N ASP A 234 3.64 8.76 -17.56
CA ASP A 234 3.95 7.72 -18.51
C ASP A 234 3.10 6.48 -18.20
N VAL A 235 2.12 6.21 -19.07
CA VAL A 235 1.19 5.08 -18.95
C VAL A 235 1.83 3.71 -19.16
N SER A 236 3.11 3.67 -19.56
CA SER A 236 3.90 2.45 -19.69
C SER A 236 4.74 2.13 -18.46
N GLN A 237 4.85 3.06 -17.51
CA GLN A 237 5.65 2.93 -16.29
C GLN A 237 4.79 2.50 -15.09
N ASP A 238 5.45 1.94 -14.08
CA ASP A 238 4.80 1.54 -12.83
C ASP A 238 4.48 2.75 -11.92
N TRP A 239 3.62 2.50 -10.93
CA TRP A 239 3.10 3.48 -9.99
C TRP A 239 4.21 4.17 -9.20
N SER A 240 5.24 3.42 -8.80
CA SER A 240 6.37 3.97 -8.02
C SER A 240 7.26 4.85 -8.88
N TYR A 241 7.55 4.43 -10.12
CA TYR A 241 8.25 5.28 -11.09
C TYR A 241 7.52 6.61 -11.30
N ASN A 242 6.22 6.56 -11.57
CA ASN A 242 5.42 7.76 -11.80
C ASN A 242 5.33 8.65 -10.54
N PHE A 243 5.34 8.05 -9.34
CA PHE A 243 5.46 8.84 -8.11
C PHE A 243 6.82 9.53 -8.01
N ALA A 244 7.92 8.82 -8.30
CA ALA A 244 9.25 9.41 -8.32
C ALA A 244 9.37 10.54 -9.35
N GLU A 245 8.81 10.37 -10.55
CA GLU A 245 8.72 11.40 -11.60
C GLU A 245 8.05 12.68 -11.06
N LEU A 246 6.87 12.55 -10.43
CA LEU A 246 6.15 13.67 -9.81
C LEU A 246 6.96 14.36 -8.69
N LEU A 247 7.78 13.60 -7.97
CA LEU A 247 8.70 14.12 -6.95
C LEU A 247 9.97 14.76 -7.54
N GLY A 248 10.10 14.85 -8.87
CA GLY A 248 11.28 15.42 -9.53
C GLY A 248 12.48 14.45 -9.58
N LYS A 249 12.22 13.15 -9.42
CA LYS A 249 13.22 12.07 -9.41
C LYS A 249 12.94 11.06 -10.52
N GLY A 250 12.51 11.56 -11.67
CA GLY A 250 12.28 10.80 -12.89
C GLY A 250 13.55 10.44 -13.68
N GLY A 251 13.42 9.55 -14.66
CA GLY A 251 14.52 9.22 -15.57
C GLY A 251 15.55 8.22 -15.04
N GLN A 252 16.38 7.70 -15.95
CA GLN A 252 17.27 6.55 -15.69
C GLN A 252 18.32 6.83 -14.61
N GLN A 253 18.76 8.08 -14.44
CA GLN A 253 19.72 8.48 -13.42
C GLN A 253 19.22 8.30 -11.98
N HIS A 254 17.92 8.03 -11.79
CA HIS A 254 17.29 7.79 -10.50
C HIS A 254 16.75 6.36 -10.35
N GLN A 255 17.16 5.42 -11.21
CA GLN A 255 16.65 4.03 -11.21
C GLN A 255 16.79 3.31 -9.85
N ASP A 256 17.88 3.55 -9.11
CA ASP A 256 18.06 2.96 -7.78
C ASP A 256 17.08 3.54 -6.75
N PHE A 257 16.75 4.82 -6.88
CA PHE A 257 15.69 5.42 -6.07
C PHE A 257 14.31 4.86 -6.45
N HIS A 258 14.06 4.55 -7.73
CA HIS A 258 12.83 3.90 -8.15
C HIS A 258 12.68 2.53 -7.50
N ASP A 259 13.75 1.73 -7.47
CA ASP A 259 13.75 0.44 -6.78
C ASP A 259 13.57 0.57 -5.26
N LEU A 260 14.24 1.53 -4.62
CA LEU A 260 13.98 1.82 -3.20
C LEU A 260 12.51 2.14 -2.97
N LEU A 261 11.93 3.01 -3.81
CA LEU A 261 10.56 3.46 -3.65
C LEU A 261 9.56 2.32 -3.87
N ARG A 262 9.79 1.45 -4.87
CA ARG A 262 9.00 0.23 -5.11
C ARG A 262 9.01 -0.69 -3.88
N LEU A 263 10.20 -1.02 -3.38
CA LEU A 263 10.36 -1.85 -2.20
C LEU A 263 9.70 -1.22 -0.98
N TYR A 264 9.98 0.05 -0.71
CA TYR A 264 9.42 0.80 0.41
C TYR A 264 7.88 0.80 0.39
N LEU A 265 7.29 1.13 -0.76
CA LEU A 265 5.84 1.20 -0.93
C LEU A 265 5.18 -0.18 -0.80
N ALA A 266 5.84 -1.25 -1.24
CA ALA A 266 5.34 -2.61 -1.07
C ALA A 266 5.44 -3.10 0.39
N LEU A 267 6.55 -2.84 1.08
CA LEU A 267 6.79 -3.28 2.47
C LEU A 267 5.89 -2.60 3.50
N HIS A 268 5.51 -1.35 3.27
CA HIS A 268 4.69 -0.58 4.22
C HIS A 268 3.19 -0.66 3.91
N GLY A 269 2.83 -1.38 2.83
CA GLY A 269 1.48 -1.43 2.26
C GLY A 269 0.43 -1.92 3.24
N ASP A 270 0.76 -2.94 4.04
CA ASP A 270 -0.12 -3.48 5.06
C ASP A 270 0.65 -4.06 6.25
N HIS A 271 0.03 -4.05 7.45
CA HIS A 271 0.60 -4.64 8.67
C HIS A 271 -0.48 -4.91 9.72
N GLU A 272 -1.36 -5.86 9.41
CA GLU A 272 -2.60 -6.18 10.13
C GLU A 272 -3.57 -4.99 10.29
N GLY A 273 -4.69 -5.22 10.95
CA GLY A 273 -5.73 -4.20 11.19
C GLY A 273 -5.52 -3.34 12.43
N GLY A 274 -4.75 -3.79 13.42
CA GLY A 274 -4.69 -3.15 14.74
C GLY A 274 -3.88 -1.86 14.82
N ASN A 275 -3.12 -1.51 13.77
CA ASN A 275 -2.40 -0.24 13.73
C ASN A 275 -3.38 0.92 13.46
N VAL A 276 -3.11 2.10 14.03
CA VAL A 276 -4.08 3.21 14.10
C VAL A 276 -4.61 3.63 12.72
N SER A 277 -3.76 3.67 11.69
CA SER A 277 -4.17 4.04 10.33
C SER A 277 -5.11 3.01 9.69
N ALA A 278 -4.82 1.72 9.87
CA ALA A 278 -5.65 0.63 9.34
C ALA A 278 -7.00 0.59 10.07
N HIS A 279 -6.94 0.63 11.41
CA HIS A 279 -8.13 0.61 12.26
C HIS A 279 -9.03 1.83 12.03
N ALA A 280 -8.49 3.04 11.95
CA ALA A 280 -9.30 4.24 11.69
C ALA A 280 -9.99 4.19 10.32
N THR A 281 -9.29 3.67 9.30
CA THR A 281 -9.89 3.46 7.97
C THR A 281 -11.06 2.47 8.04
N HIS A 282 -10.86 1.33 8.71
CA HIS A 282 -11.90 0.33 8.92
C HIS A 282 -13.08 0.90 9.71
N LEU A 283 -12.82 1.56 10.84
CA LEU A 283 -13.82 2.11 11.75
C LEU A 283 -14.73 3.13 11.04
N VAL A 284 -14.14 4.11 10.35
CA VAL A 284 -14.92 5.12 9.61
C VAL A 284 -15.66 4.48 8.43
N GLY A 285 -15.01 3.57 7.72
CA GLY A 285 -15.63 2.81 6.63
C GLY A 285 -16.75 1.87 7.08
N SER A 286 -16.73 1.37 8.33
CA SER A 286 -17.79 0.52 8.90
C SER A 286 -19.11 1.26 9.07
N ALA A 287 -19.07 2.60 9.16
CA ALA A 287 -20.23 3.48 9.12
C ALA A 287 -20.69 3.80 7.68
N LEU A 288 -20.13 3.11 6.67
CA LEU A 288 -20.37 3.32 5.23
C LEU A 288 -19.92 4.69 4.72
N SER A 289 -18.91 5.29 5.34
CA SER A 289 -18.15 6.34 4.68
C SER A 289 -17.38 5.74 3.50
N ASP A 290 -17.27 6.48 2.40
CA ASP A 290 -16.55 6.03 1.21
C ASP A 290 -15.02 5.91 1.47
N PRO A 291 -14.26 5.30 0.54
CA PRO A 291 -12.82 5.12 0.70
C PRO A 291 -11.99 6.39 0.91
N PHE A 292 -12.40 7.53 0.33
CA PHE A 292 -11.66 8.79 0.47
C PHE A 292 -11.74 9.31 1.90
N LEU A 293 -12.95 9.39 2.46
CA LEU A 293 -13.16 9.82 3.85
C LEU A 293 -12.55 8.83 4.85
N SER A 294 -12.73 7.54 4.61
CA SER A 294 -12.21 6.48 5.45
C SER A 294 -10.68 6.53 5.52
N TYR A 295 -10.02 6.63 4.37
CA TYR A 295 -8.56 6.69 4.34
C TYR A 295 -7.99 8.02 4.83
N SER A 296 -8.72 9.14 4.64
CA SER A 296 -8.37 10.41 5.28
C SER A 296 -8.31 10.27 6.81
N ALA A 297 -9.26 9.56 7.43
CA ALA A 297 -9.20 9.27 8.87
C ALA A 297 -7.99 8.38 9.23
N GLY A 298 -7.67 7.41 8.38
CA GLY A 298 -6.43 6.63 8.46
C GLY A 298 -5.17 7.50 8.48
N LEU A 299 -5.09 8.50 7.60
CA LEU A 299 -3.98 9.45 7.51
C LEU A 299 -3.89 10.39 8.72
N LEU A 300 -5.02 10.83 9.26
CA LEU A 300 -5.06 11.60 10.53
C LEU A 300 -4.50 10.77 11.69
N GLY A 301 -4.85 9.48 11.75
CA GLY A 301 -4.24 8.54 12.70
C GLY A 301 -2.74 8.33 12.46
N LEU A 302 -2.33 8.25 11.19
CA LEU A 302 -0.92 8.12 10.79
C LEU A 302 -0.06 9.33 11.16
N ALA A 303 -0.65 10.53 11.18
CA ALA A 303 0.02 11.76 11.61
C ALA A 303 0.38 11.78 13.11
N GLY A 304 -0.18 10.87 13.91
CA GLY A 304 0.10 10.76 15.33
C GLY A 304 1.58 10.46 15.62
N PRO A 305 2.24 11.18 16.55
CA PRO A 305 3.66 10.95 16.87
C PRO A 305 4.02 9.53 17.33
N LEU A 306 3.05 8.81 17.92
CA LEU A 306 3.22 7.44 18.38
C LEU A 306 2.98 6.37 17.28
N HIS A 307 2.72 6.80 16.04
CA HIS A 307 2.48 5.90 14.92
C HIS A 307 3.39 6.24 13.71
N GLY A 308 3.00 7.15 12.84
CA GLY A 308 3.68 7.36 11.55
C GLY A 308 4.93 8.25 11.59
N LEU A 309 5.27 8.88 12.72
CA LEU A 309 6.47 9.73 12.83
C LEU A 309 7.75 8.94 13.19
N ALA A 310 7.67 7.62 13.38
CA ALA A 310 8.82 6.81 13.82
C ALA A 310 10.04 6.93 12.88
N ALA A 311 9.85 6.81 11.56
CA ALA A 311 10.94 6.94 10.58
C ALA A 311 11.63 8.32 10.60
N GLN A 312 10.85 9.39 10.85
CA GLN A 312 11.39 10.74 11.02
C GLN A 312 12.26 10.83 12.28
N GLU A 313 11.75 10.31 13.40
CA GLU A 313 12.46 10.36 14.69
C GLU A 313 13.73 9.50 14.68
N VAL A 314 13.71 8.35 14.01
CA VAL A 314 14.92 7.53 13.79
C VAL A 314 16.00 8.33 13.08
N LEU A 315 15.69 8.95 11.92
CA LEU A 315 16.73 9.66 11.18
C LEU A 315 17.27 10.85 11.97
N ARG A 316 16.41 11.63 12.63
CA ARG A 316 16.86 12.73 13.50
C ARG A 316 17.78 12.25 14.62
N TRP A 317 17.41 11.13 15.26
CA TRP A 317 18.20 10.55 16.34
C TRP A 317 19.56 10.04 15.85
N ILE A 318 19.60 9.39 14.67
CA ILE A 318 20.85 8.93 14.03
C ILE A 318 21.74 10.10 13.62
N LEU A 319 21.19 11.17 13.04
CA LEU A 319 21.97 12.36 12.69
C LEU A 319 22.53 13.06 13.93
N SER A 320 21.74 13.17 15.00
CA SER A 320 22.20 13.72 16.29
C SER A 320 23.30 12.84 16.92
N MET A 321 23.17 11.52 16.78
CA MET A 321 24.18 10.58 17.22
C MET A 321 25.48 10.77 16.44
N GLN A 322 25.42 10.86 15.11
CA GLN A 322 26.57 11.12 14.26
C GLN A 322 27.23 12.48 14.56
N GLU A 323 26.46 13.52 14.84
CA GLU A 323 27.00 14.83 15.24
C GLU A 323 27.80 14.73 16.55
N LYS A 324 27.32 13.93 17.52
CA LYS A 324 27.99 13.76 18.82
C LYS A 324 29.22 12.85 18.77
N ILE A 325 29.17 11.73 18.03
CA ILE A 325 30.23 10.71 18.03
C ILE A 325 31.14 10.77 16.78
N GLY A 326 30.81 11.64 15.82
CA GLY A 326 31.51 11.75 14.54
C GLY A 326 31.27 10.56 13.61
N THR A 327 32.09 10.47 12.56
CA THR A 327 32.09 9.35 11.59
C THR A 327 33.20 8.34 11.85
N LYS A 328 34.11 8.64 12.77
CA LYS A 328 35.17 7.76 13.27
C LYS A 328 34.91 7.46 14.74
N PHE A 329 34.04 6.49 14.98
CA PHE A 329 33.61 6.08 16.32
C PHE A 329 33.99 4.62 16.59
N THR A 330 33.99 4.26 17.86
CA THR A 330 34.12 2.89 18.34
C THR A 330 32.74 2.31 18.70
N ASP A 331 32.68 0.98 18.89
CA ASP A 331 31.47 0.33 19.41
C ASP A 331 31.07 0.87 20.81
N GLU A 332 32.03 1.36 21.59
CA GLU A 332 31.77 1.90 22.93
C GLU A 332 31.15 3.30 22.90
N ASP A 333 31.49 4.12 21.90
CA ASP A 333 30.84 5.42 21.70
C ASP A 333 29.35 5.24 21.38
N VAL A 334 29.02 4.24 20.56
CA VAL A 334 27.64 3.85 20.24
C VAL A 334 26.90 3.36 21.48
N ARG A 335 27.51 2.45 22.26
CA ARG A 335 26.95 1.95 23.52
C ARG A 335 26.72 3.08 24.53
N THR A 336 27.66 4.01 24.67
CA THR A 336 27.55 5.17 25.55
C THR A 336 26.38 6.06 25.16
N TYR A 337 26.24 6.37 23.86
CA TYR A 337 25.12 7.20 23.37
C TYR A 337 23.75 6.54 23.59
N LEU A 338 23.65 5.22 23.40
CA LEU A 338 22.44 4.45 23.70
C LEU A 338 22.08 4.52 25.20
N TRP A 339 23.06 4.30 26.09
CA TRP A 339 22.85 4.41 27.52
C TRP A 339 22.48 5.82 27.97
N ASP A 340 23.11 6.86 27.42
CA ASP A 340 22.74 8.25 27.67
C ASP A 340 21.27 8.52 27.31
N THR A 341 20.82 7.99 26.16
CA THR A 341 19.43 8.09 25.71
C THR A 341 18.50 7.42 26.72
N LEU A 342 18.78 6.17 27.13
CA LEU A 342 17.94 5.41 28.06
C LEU A 342 17.93 6.01 29.48
N LYS A 343 19.08 6.45 29.99
CA LYS A 343 19.21 7.11 31.32
C LYS A 343 18.49 8.46 31.36
N SER A 344 18.36 9.14 30.23
CA SER A 344 17.55 10.37 30.11
C SER A 344 16.04 10.13 30.07
N GLY A 345 15.58 8.88 30.18
CA GLY A 345 14.16 8.50 30.11
C GLY A 345 13.58 8.51 28.70
N ARG A 346 14.42 8.67 27.67
CA ARG A 346 14.02 8.59 26.26
C ARG A 346 14.07 7.15 25.75
N VAL A 347 13.36 6.90 24.65
CA VAL A 347 13.39 5.62 23.93
C VAL A 347 14.44 5.66 22.82
N VAL A 348 14.92 4.49 22.39
CA VAL A 348 15.72 4.35 21.16
C VAL A 348 14.74 4.16 19.99
N PRO A 349 14.55 5.15 19.11
CA PRO A 349 13.55 5.05 18.03
C PRO A 349 13.90 3.92 17.05
N GLY A 350 12.90 3.26 16.48
CA GLY A 350 13.09 2.16 15.52
C GLY A 350 13.41 0.80 16.15
N TYR A 351 13.41 0.69 17.49
CA TYR A 351 13.62 -0.56 18.21
C TYR A 351 12.46 -0.84 19.16
N GLY A 352 12.09 -2.11 19.28
CA GLY A 352 10.94 -2.51 20.09
C GLY A 352 9.77 -2.97 19.25
N HIS A 353 9.17 -4.10 19.62
CA HIS A 353 7.87 -4.53 19.11
C HIS A 353 7.03 -5.19 20.20
N GLY A 354 5.71 -4.97 20.18
CA GLY A 354 4.79 -5.59 21.14
C GLY A 354 4.54 -7.08 20.91
N VAL A 355 5.02 -7.65 19.80
CA VAL A 355 4.66 -8.98 19.27
C VAL A 355 5.88 -9.70 18.70
N LEU A 356 6.58 -9.10 17.72
CA LEU A 356 7.76 -9.69 17.09
C LEU A 356 8.90 -9.93 18.07
N ARG A 357 9.54 -11.11 17.94
CA ARG A 357 10.62 -11.59 18.81
C ARG A 357 11.99 -11.63 18.13
N LYS A 358 12.06 -11.24 16.87
CA LYS A 358 13.27 -11.19 16.02
C LYS A 358 13.29 -9.87 15.23
N PRO A 359 14.38 -9.53 14.51
CA PRO A 359 14.38 -8.42 13.57
C PRO A 359 13.18 -8.51 12.62
N ASP A 360 12.56 -7.36 12.36
CA ASP A 360 11.47 -7.25 11.40
C ASP A 360 11.98 -7.64 9.99
N PRO A 361 11.33 -8.57 9.27
CA PRO A 361 11.79 -8.95 7.93
C PRO A 361 11.74 -7.79 6.93
N ARG A 362 10.95 -6.75 7.20
CA ARG A 362 10.95 -5.52 6.38
C ARG A 362 12.21 -4.69 6.62
N PHE A 363 12.74 -4.68 7.84
CA PHE A 363 14.06 -4.08 8.13
C PHE A 363 15.14 -4.85 7.37
N GLU A 364 15.13 -6.18 7.45
CA GLU A 364 16.09 -7.02 6.71
C GLU A 364 16.04 -6.76 5.19
N ALA A 365 14.85 -6.69 4.59
CA ALA A 365 14.71 -6.40 3.16
C ALA A 365 15.31 -5.04 2.75
N LEU A 366 15.19 -4.01 3.59
CA LEU A 366 15.84 -2.71 3.35
C LEU A 366 17.36 -2.77 3.52
N MET A 367 17.86 -3.61 4.43
CA MET A 367 19.29 -3.86 4.58
C MET A 367 19.85 -4.64 3.38
N ASP A 368 19.12 -5.61 2.85
CA ASP A 368 19.48 -6.38 1.65
C ASP A 368 19.50 -5.48 0.39
N PHE A 369 18.54 -4.55 0.29
CA PHE A 369 18.55 -3.51 -0.74
C PHE A 369 19.87 -2.72 -0.70
N ALA A 370 20.28 -2.26 0.50
CA ALA A 370 21.51 -1.51 0.69
C ALA A 370 22.77 -2.36 0.41
N ALA A 371 22.74 -3.66 0.73
CA ALA A 371 23.88 -4.57 0.59
C ALA A 371 24.41 -4.72 -0.84
N THR A 372 23.57 -4.43 -1.84
CA THR A 372 23.93 -4.52 -3.26
C THR A 372 24.37 -3.18 -3.87
N ARG A 373 24.42 -2.10 -3.07
CA ARG A 373 24.65 -0.72 -3.53
C ARG A 373 25.86 -0.11 -2.80
N PRO A 374 27.06 -0.13 -3.41
CA PRO A 374 28.31 0.28 -2.76
C PRO A 374 28.31 1.72 -2.24
N ASP A 375 27.63 2.63 -2.93
CA ASP A 375 27.44 4.03 -2.53
C ASP A 375 26.59 4.17 -1.27
N VAL A 376 25.54 3.35 -1.12
CA VAL A 376 24.74 3.28 0.10
C VAL A 376 25.58 2.73 1.26
N LEU A 377 26.33 1.64 1.04
CA LEU A 377 27.22 1.07 2.04
C LEU A 377 28.34 2.03 2.48
N ALA A 378 28.80 2.89 1.57
CA ALA A 378 29.79 3.92 1.86
C ALA A 378 29.22 5.13 2.61
N ASN A 379 27.89 5.29 2.67
CA ASN A 379 27.27 6.41 3.37
C ASN A 379 27.45 6.30 4.90
N PRO A 380 28.11 7.27 5.56
CA PRO A 380 28.39 7.20 7.00
C PRO A 380 27.14 7.13 7.88
N VAL A 381 26.01 7.71 7.43
CA VAL A 381 24.74 7.66 8.15
C VAL A 381 24.17 6.23 8.10
N PHE A 382 24.26 5.55 6.95
CA PHE A 382 23.84 4.16 6.82
C PHE A 382 24.73 3.22 7.64
N GLN A 383 26.05 3.45 7.63
CA GLN A 383 26.99 2.69 8.47
C GLN A 383 26.65 2.79 9.96
N LEU A 384 26.22 3.98 10.41
CA LEU A 384 25.78 4.17 11.79
C LEU A 384 24.47 3.42 12.09
N VAL A 385 23.49 3.41 11.16
CA VAL A 385 22.27 2.58 11.30
C VAL A 385 22.62 1.10 11.40
N LYS A 386 23.48 0.60 10.50
CA LYS A 386 23.95 -0.79 10.53
C LYS A 386 24.62 -1.12 11.85
N LYS A 387 25.57 -0.29 12.30
CA LYS A 387 26.26 -0.48 13.58
C LYS A 387 25.30 -0.44 14.76
N ASN A 388 24.35 0.49 14.78
CA ASN A 388 23.33 0.57 15.83
C ASN A 388 22.47 -0.70 15.88
N SER A 389 22.15 -1.32 14.74
CA SER A 389 21.43 -2.61 14.68
C SER A 389 22.20 -3.79 15.29
N GLU A 390 23.54 -3.73 15.28
CA GLU A 390 24.41 -4.75 15.87
C GLU A 390 24.52 -4.58 17.40
N ILE A 391 24.45 -3.34 17.92
CA ILE A 391 24.73 -3.01 19.33
C ILE A 391 23.45 -2.80 20.16
N ALA A 392 22.47 -2.06 19.64
CA ALA A 392 21.29 -1.64 20.39
C ALA A 392 20.46 -2.80 20.98
N PRO A 393 20.29 -3.96 20.30
CA PRO A 393 19.56 -5.08 20.89
C PRO A 393 20.16 -5.58 22.22
N GLY A 394 21.50 -5.64 22.31
CA GLY A 394 22.19 -6.03 23.53
C GLY A 394 21.98 -5.02 24.66
N VAL A 395 22.15 -3.72 24.36
CA VAL A 395 21.95 -2.64 25.33
C VAL A 395 20.50 -2.57 25.84
N LEU A 396 19.52 -2.72 24.95
CA LEU A 396 18.10 -2.71 25.32
C LEU A 396 17.71 -3.93 26.16
N THR A 397 18.35 -5.09 25.91
CA THR A 397 18.19 -6.29 26.74
C THR A 397 18.73 -6.05 28.15
N GLU A 398 19.94 -5.49 28.25
CA GLU A 398 20.58 -5.17 29.54
C GLU A 398 19.77 -4.13 30.34
N HIS A 399 19.18 -3.14 29.68
CA HIS A 399 18.29 -2.16 30.32
C HIS A 399 16.96 -2.76 30.83
N GLY A 400 16.49 -3.88 30.27
CA GLY A 400 15.40 -4.68 30.83
C GLY A 400 13.97 -4.12 30.70
N LYS A 401 13.76 -2.95 30.09
CA LYS A 401 12.41 -2.36 29.90
C LYS A 401 11.74 -2.75 28.57
N THR A 402 12.53 -3.02 27.53
CA THR A 402 12.01 -3.36 26.20
C THR A 402 11.85 -4.86 26.08
N LYS A 403 10.61 -5.34 25.90
CA LYS A 403 10.32 -6.77 25.83
C LYS A 403 11.01 -7.48 24.66
N ASN A 404 11.01 -6.86 23.48
CA ASN A 404 11.63 -7.39 22.27
C ASN A 404 12.55 -6.32 21.67
N PRO A 405 13.88 -6.42 21.83
CA PRO A 405 14.83 -5.32 21.62
C PRO A 405 15.31 -5.16 20.17
N HIS A 406 14.60 -5.75 19.20
CA HIS A 406 15.04 -5.82 17.81
C HIS A 406 14.61 -4.60 16.99
N PRO A 407 15.34 -4.28 15.89
CA PRO A 407 14.96 -3.20 14.99
C PRO A 407 13.68 -3.54 14.22
N ASN A 408 12.89 -2.51 13.95
CA ASN A 408 11.77 -2.55 13.02
C ASN A 408 12.09 -1.77 11.73
N VAL A 409 11.19 -1.82 10.74
CA VAL A 409 11.40 -1.19 9.43
C VAL A 409 11.78 0.30 9.49
N ASP A 410 11.29 1.04 10.48
CA ASP A 410 11.54 2.48 10.61
C ASP A 410 13.02 2.79 10.92
N ALA A 411 13.76 1.82 11.46
CA ALA A 411 15.18 1.94 11.74
C ALA A 411 16.04 2.16 10.48
N ALA A 412 15.58 1.70 9.31
CA ALA A 412 16.34 1.75 8.06
C ALA A 412 15.73 2.64 6.97
N SER A 413 14.41 2.83 6.95
CA SER A 413 13.74 3.51 5.84
C SER A 413 14.19 4.96 5.65
N GLY A 414 14.26 5.74 6.74
CA GLY A 414 14.62 7.16 6.68
C GLY A 414 16.02 7.41 6.13
N VAL A 415 17.02 6.59 6.49
CA VAL A 415 18.40 6.77 6.02
C VAL A 415 18.56 6.47 4.53
N LEU A 416 17.76 5.54 3.98
CA LEU A 416 17.77 5.25 2.55
C LEU A 416 17.17 6.40 1.75
N PHE A 417 16.06 6.99 2.20
CA PHE A 417 15.53 8.22 1.60
C PHE A 417 16.53 9.38 1.68
N TYR A 418 17.17 9.56 2.84
CA TYR A 418 18.21 10.58 3.05
C TYR A 418 19.37 10.43 2.06
N HIS A 419 19.84 9.21 1.83
CA HIS A 419 20.89 8.89 0.87
C HIS A 419 20.53 9.37 -0.56
N TYR A 420 19.31 9.12 -1.02
CA TYR A 420 18.85 9.53 -2.36
C TYR A 420 18.39 11.00 -2.44
N GLY A 421 18.69 11.82 -1.43
CA GLY A 421 18.45 13.25 -1.44
C GLY A 421 17.08 13.70 -0.93
N PHE A 422 16.27 12.79 -0.36
CA PHE A 422 15.08 13.17 0.38
C PHE A 422 15.47 13.50 1.82
N GLN A 423 15.96 14.73 2.04
CA GLN A 423 16.59 15.14 3.30
C GLN A 423 15.67 15.99 4.19
N GLN A 424 14.36 15.99 3.93
CA GLN A 424 13.36 16.67 4.75
C GLN A 424 12.53 15.62 5.50
N PRO A 425 12.93 15.23 6.73
CA PRO A 425 12.33 14.09 7.44
C PRO A 425 10.83 14.27 7.72
N LEU A 426 10.36 15.52 7.76
CA LEU A 426 8.95 15.88 7.95
C LEU A 426 8.01 15.25 6.92
N TYR A 427 8.55 14.90 5.74
CA TYR A 427 7.77 14.37 4.64
C TYR A 427 7.81 12.83 4.56
N TYR A 428 8.59 12.12 5.37
CA TYR A 428 8.68 10.66 5.28
C TYR A 428 7.36 9.97 5.60
N THR A 429 6.57 10.54 6.50
CA THR A 429 5.23 10.00 6.80
C THR A 429 4.27 10.20 5.63
N VAL A 430 4.53 11.14 4.71
CA VAL A 430 3.72 11.32 3.48
C VAL A 430 3.93 10.13 2.54
N THR A 431 5.17 9.68 2.33
CA THR A 431 5.42 8.46 1.53
C THR A 431 4.88 7.21 2.23
N PHE A 432 4.93 7.16 3.57
CA PHE A 432 4.24 6.11 4.32
C PHE A 432 2.72 6.17 4.09
N GLY A 433 2.11 7.35 4.10
CA GLY A 433 0.69 7.55 3.79
C GLY A 433 0.31 7.14 2.37
N VAL A 434 1.22 7.23 1.39
CA VAL A 434 1.01 6.69 0.05
C VAL A 434 1.03 5.16 0.07
N SER A 435 2.06 4.56 0.69
CA SER A 435 2.17 3.10 0.81
C SER A 435 1.00 2.47 1.56
N ARG A 436 0.67 3.01 2.73
CA ARG A 436 -0.36 2.50 3.62
C ARG A 436 -1.77 2.63 3.06
N ALA A 437 -1.95 3.18 1.85
CA ALA A 437 -3.24 3.14 1.17
C ALA A 437 -3.55 1.72 0.67
N LEU A 438 -2.53 0.90 0.38
CA LEU A 438 -2.71 -0.41 -0.23
C LEU A 438 -3.56 -1.35 0.65
N GLY A 439 -3.09 -1.69 1.85
CA GLY A 439 -3.74 -2.66 2.74
C GLY A 439 -5.13 -2.26 3.26
N PRO A 440 -5.28 -1.10 3.91
CA PRO A 440 -6.56 -0.60 4.40
C PRO A 440 -7.64 -0.47 3.32
N LEU A 441 -7.29 -0.06 2.09
CA LEU A 441 -8.26 -0.03 0.99
C LEU A 441 -8.64 -1.43 0.52
N VAL A 442 -7.71 -2.38 0.50
CA VAL A 442 -8.03 -3.80 0.29
C VAL A 442 -9.01 -4.30 1.33
N GLN A 443 -8.73 -4.07 2.61
CA GLN A 443 -9.64 -4.52 3.67
C GLN A 443 -11.00 -3.84 3.55
N LEU A 444 -11.05 -2.54 3.24
CA LEU A 444 -12.31 -1.83 3.08
C LEU A 444 -13.18 -2.42 1.96
N ILE A 445 -12.58 -2.86 0.85
CA ILE A 445 -13.29 -3.58 -0.21
C ILE A 445 -13.84 -4.91 0.33
N TRP A 446 -13.04 -5.69 1.05
CA TRP A 446 -13.47 -6.95 1.66
C TRP A 446 -14.56 -6.74 2.72
N ASP A 447 -14.49 -5.69 3.53
CA ASP A 447 -15.49 -5.37 4.54
C ASP A 447 -16.87 -5.16 3.89
N ARG A 448 -16.90 -4.51 2.72
CA ARG A 448 -18.13 -4.32 1.94
C ARG A 448 -18.56 -5.60 1.21
N ALA A 449 -17.62 -6.37 0.67
CA ALA A 449 -17.91 -7.64 0.00
C ALA A 449 -18.52 -8.69 0.96
N LEU A 450 -18.05 -8.71 2.21
CA LEU A 450 -18.54 -9.58 3.28
C LEU A 450 -19.72 -8.98 4.06
N GLY A 451 -20.00 -7.69 3.86
CA GLY A 451 -21.10 -7.00 4.50
C GLY A 451 -20.92 -6.87 6.02
N LEU A 452 -19.67 -6.67 6.46
CA LEU A 452 -19.33 -6.48 7.88
C LEU A 452 -20.13 -5.31 8.48
N PRO A 453 -20.55 -5.43 9.75
CA PRO A 453 -21.35 -4.41 10.41
C PRO A 453 -20.52 -3.18 10.79
N ILE A 454 -21.21 -2.15 11.28
CA ILE A 454 -20.56 -1.02 11.95
C ILE A 454 -19.76 -1.50 13.17
N GLU A 455 -18.55 -1.01 13.35
CA GLU A 455 -17.75 -1.24 14.55
C GLU A 455 -18.30 -0.38 15.69
N ARG A 456 -18.75 -1.02 16.77
CA ARG A 456 -19.43 -0.32 17.88
C ARG A 456 -19.15 -0.99 19.25
N PRO A 457 -17.93 -0.90 19.80
CA PRO A 457 -17.60 -1.46 21.10
C PRO A 457 -18.41 -0.81 22.24
N LYS A 458 -18.48 -1.49 23.39
CA LYS A 458 -19.07 -0.94 24.61
C LYS A 458 -18.00 -0.36 25.52
N SER A 459 -18.19 0.89 25.93
CA SER A 459 -17.33 1.56 26.91
C SER A 459 -17.82 1.31 28.34
N ILE A 460 -16.89 1.36 29.29
CA ILE A 460 -17.18 1.33 30.73
C ILE A 460 -16.30 2.37 31.44
N ASN A 461 -16.80 2.98 32.52
CA ASN A 461 -16.02 3.92 33.33
C ASN A 461 -15.26 3.18 34.45
N LEU A 462 -14.27 3.85 35.07
CA LEU A 462 -13.47 3.25 36.15
C LEU A 462 -14.32 2.81 37.35
N LEU A 463 -15.39 3.54 37.68
CA LEU A 463 -16.34 3.14 38.74
C LEU A 463 -17.07 1.85 38.39
N GLY A 464 -17.39 1.61 37.11
CA GLY A 464 -18.00 0.38 36.63
C GLY A 464 -17.07 -0.83 36.70
N LEU A 465 -15.76 -0.62 36.51
CA LEU A 465 -14.74 -1.69 36.65
C LEU A 465 -14.36 -1.98 38.11
N LYS A 466 -14.61 -1.05 39.03
CA LYS A 466 -14.28 -1.18 40.46
C LYS A 466 -15.36 -1.94 41.24
N LYS A 467 -16.62 -1.90 40.78
CA LYS A 467 -17.72 -2.68 41.35
C LYS A 467 -17.48 -4.15 41.13
#